data_AF-A0A0N4W5K1-F1
#
_entry.id   AF-A0A0N4W5K1-F1
#
_cell.length_a   1.000
_cell.length_b   1.000
_cell.length_c   1.000
_cell.angle_alpha   90.00
_cell.angle_beta   90.00
_cell.angle_gamma   90.00
#
_symmetry.space_group_name_H-M   'P 1'
#
loop_
_entity.id
_entity.type
_entity.pdbx_description
1 polymer ?
#
loop_
_entity_poly.entity_id
_entity_poly.type
_entity_poly.pdbx_seq_one_letter_code
_entity_poly.pdbx_strand_id
1 'polypeptide(L)'
;MGDRNGNRLAKLLPAAPLFHQNSFLQKKEHRRWTWESPHGTTHAELDHILTNRKWCLLDVGVTPSLCSGSDHRLLRAKIRSSHKLRKISQHRAMSSKHVIYDGDVLNDVLSRYDWQVLDDSTEDYDALVGDLLC
;
A
#
# COMPACT_ATOMS: atom_id res chain seq x y z
N MET A 1 0.13 -21.85 3.68
CA MET A 1 1.52 -21.87 3.13
C MET A 1 1.70 -20.44 2.69
N GLY A 2 1.93 -19.57 3.66
CA GLY A 2 1.41 -18.20 3.63
C GLY A 2 2.26 -17.17 2.89
N ASP A 3 1.61 -16.04 2.58
CA ASP A 3 2.04 -14.67 2.86
C ASP A 3 3.28 -14.08 2.17
N ARG A 4 3.72 -14.67 1.06
CA ARG A 4 4.95 -14.24 0.38
C ARG A 4 4.90 -12.78 -0.11
N ASN A 5 3.79 -12.31 -0.66
CA ASN A 5 3.75 -11.01 -1.36
C ASN A 5 3.50 -9.83 -0.40
N GLY A 6 2.79 -10.06 0.70
CA GLY A 6 2.50 -9.10 1.75
C GLY A 6 3.77 -8.84 2.55
N ASN A 7 4.51 -9.91 2.88
CA ASN A 7 5.83 -9.80 3.50
C ASN A 7 6.85 -9.12 2.57
N ARG A 8 6.79 -9.35 1.25
CA ARG A 8 7.63 -8.63 0.28
C ARG A 8 7.30 -7.13 0.27
N LEU A 9 6.01 -6.78 0.22
CA LEU A 9 5.57 -5.40 0.25
C LEU A 9 5.96 -4.72 1.57
N ALA A 10 5.75 -5.37 2.72
CA ALA A 10 6.17 -4.86 4.02
C ALA A 10 7.66 -4.49 4.08
N LYS A 11 8.51 -5.33 3.49
CA LYS A 11 9.97 -5.11 3.44
C LYS A 11 10.40 -4.10 2.39
N LEU A 12 9.63 -3.91 1.32
CA LEU A 12 9.87 -2.90 0.29
C LEU A 12 9.61 -1.48 0.80
N LEU A 13 8.56 -1.29 1.60
CA LEU A 13 8.14 0.01 2.11
C LEU A 13 9.24 0.81 2.83
N PRO A 14 10.00 0.25 3.80
CA PRO A 14 11.08 0.99 4.45
C PRO A 14 12.28 1.24 3.53
N ALA A 15 12.54 0.37 2.55
CA ALA A 15 13.61 0.54 1.57
C ALA A 15 13.31 1.64 0.54
N ALA A 16 12.04 1.83 0.19
CA ALA A 16 11.56 2.84 -0.76
C ALA A 16 11.04 4.15 -0.10
N PRO A 17 11.42 4.40 1.16
CA PRO A 17 10.67 5.22 2.14
C PRO A 17 9.19 5.54 1.83
N LEU A 18 8.38 4.49 1.68
CA LEU A 18 6.94 4.58 1.42
C LEU A 18 6.11 4.13 2.62
N PHE A 19 4.94 4.73 2.76
CA PHE A 19 3.92 4.40 3.74
C PHE A 19 2.74 3.74 3.03
N HIS A 20 2.33 2.55 3.47
CA HIS A 20 1.16 1.86 2.96
C HIS A 20 -0.13 2.48 3.49
N GLN A 21 -0.91 3.10 2.60
CA GLN A 21 -2.04 3.92 3.01
C GLN A 21 -3.29 3.14 3.37
N ASN A 22 -3.49 1.98 2.74
CA ASN A 22 -4.69 1.18 2.98
C ASN A 22 -4.73 0.68 4.45
N SER A 23 -3.58 0.40 5.07
CA SER A 23 -3.50 -0.06 6.47
C SER A 23 -3.62 1.03 7.53
N PHE A 24 -3.46 2.32 7.20
CA PHE A 24 -3.49 3.39 8.22
C PHE A 24 -4.90 3.70 8.76
N LEU A 25 -5.94 3.41 7.99
CA LEU A 25 -7.31 3.65 8.38
C LEU A 25 -8.04 2.31 8.44
N GLN A 26 -8.36 1.85 9.65
CA GLN A 26 -9.11 0.62 9.82
C GLN A 26 -10.45 0.72 9.09
N LYS A 27 -10.60 -0.07 8.02
CA LYS A 27 -11.85 -0.24 7.29
C LYS A 27 -12.53 -1.54 7.71
N LYS A 28 -13.86 -1.53 7.64
CA LYS A 28 -14.66 -2.75 7.77
C LYS A 28 -14.29 -3.73 6.66
N GLU A 29 -14.27 -5.02 7.00
CA GLU A 29 -13.83 -6.11 6.12
C GLU A 29 -14.44 -6.10 4.72
N HIS A 30 -15.77 -6.03 4.62
CA HIS A 30 -16.49 -5.98 3.35
C HIS A 30 -16.16 -4.75 2.46
N ARG A 31 -15.44 -3.75 2.98
CA ARG A 31 -15.01 -2.55 2.24
C ARG A 31 -13.52 -2.54 1.90
N ARG A 32 -12.77 -3.58 2.28
CA ARG A 32 -11.31 -3.65 2.11
C ARG A 32 -10.90 -4.21 0.75
N TRP A 33 -11.53 -5.31 0.33
CA TRP A 33 -11.16 -5.99 -0.90
C TRP A 33 -11.28 -5.07 -2.13
N THR A 34 -10.31 -5.20 -3.02
CA THR A 34 -10.17 -4.42 -4.27
C THR A 34 -10.31 -5.30 -5.50
N TRP A 35 -10.21 -6.61 -5.36
CA TRP A 35 -10.38 -7.59 -6.43
C TRP A 35 -11.33 -8.72 -6.02
N GLU A 36 -12.08 -9.23 -6.99
CA GLU A 36 -12.98 -10.38 -6.88
C GLU A 36 -12.65 -11.43 -7.94
N SER A 37 -12.62 -12.70 -7.55
CA SER A 37 -12.44 -13.82 -8.49
C SER A 37 -13.53 -13.86 -9.57
N PRO A 38 -13.28 -14.45 -10.76
CA PRO A 38 -14.29 -14.55 -11.83
C PRO A 38 -15.62 -15.22 -11.44
N HIS A 39 -15.66 -15.96 -10.34
CA HIS A 39 -16.87 -16.63 -9.83
C HIS A 39 -17.45 -15.97 -8.57
N GLY A 40 -16.90 -14.83 -8.13
CA GLY A 40 -17.36 -14.11 -6.94
C GLY A 40 -17.11 -14.84 -5.61
N THR A 41 -16.38 -15.95 -5.62
CA THR A 41 -16.15 -16.79 -4.44
C THR A 41 -15.05 -16.26 -3.54
N THR A 42 -14.08 -15.57 -4.12
CA THR A 42 -12.90 -15.08 -3.41
C THR A 42 -12.72 -13.59 -3.62
N HIS A 43 -12.36 -12.89 -2.55
CA HIS A 43 -12.04 -11.47 -2.54
C HIS A 43 -10.62 -11.27 -2.02
N ALA A 44 -9.84 -10.38 -2.65
CA ALA A 44 -8.49 -10.04 -2.21
C ALA A 44 -8.26 -8.52 -2.26
N GLU A 45 -7.27 -8.04 -1.50
CA GLU A 45 -6.76 -6.67 -1.59
C GLU A 45 -5.47 -6.65 -2.40
N LEU A 46 -5.59 -6.48 -3.72
CA LEU A 46 -4.43 -6.48 -4.65
C LEU A 46 -3.97 -5.07 -5.02
N ASP A 47 -4.88 -4.09 -4.96
CA ASP A 47 -4.58 -2.70 -5.23
C ASP A 47 -4.19 -1.92 -3.95
N HIS A 48 -3.03 -1.26 -3.98
CA HIS A 48 -2.52 -0.50 -2.82
C HIS A 48 -2.16 0.94 -3.19
N ILE A 49 -2.41 1.87 -2.26
CA ILE A 49 -1.95 3.26 -2.37
C ILE A 49 -0.75 3.46 -1.44
N LEU A 50 0.37 3.90 -2.01
CA LEU A 50 1.60 4.18 -1.29
C LEU A 50 1.94 5.67 -1.36
N THR A 51 2.53 6.23 -0.30
CA THR A 51 3.02 7.61 -0.32
C THR A 51 4.24 7.80 0.55
N ASN A 52 5.14 8.71 0.17
CA ASN A 52 6.22 9.18 1.04
C ASN A 52 5.77 10.27 2.03
N ARG A 53 4.48 10.65 2.04
CA ARG A 53 3.92 11.72 2.87
C ARG A 53 2.65 11.29 3.62
N LYS A 54 2.84 10.53 4.70
CA LYS A 54 1.79 9.99 5.58
C LYS A 54 0.67 10.98 5.96
N TRP A 55 1.06 12.19 6.33
CA TRP A 55 0.23 13.30 6.83
C TRP A 55 -0.58 14.09 5.78
N CYS A 56 -0.38 13.81 4.49
CA CYS A 56 -1.17 14.41 3.42
C CYS A 56 -2.47 13.64 3.18
N LEU A 57 -2.59 12.41 3.66
CA LEU A 57 -3.77 11.58 3.42
C LEU A 57 -4.87 11.82 4.47
N LEU A 58 -6.12 11.93 4.00
CA LEU A 58 -7.32 12.04 4.85
C LEU A 58 -8.13 10.74 4.88
N ASP A 59 -8.21 10.04 3.76
CA ASP A 59 -9.00 8.82 3.61
C ASP A 59 -8.45 7.94 2.48
N VAL A 60 -8.45 6.62 2.65
CA VAL A 60 -8.30 5.65 1.58
C VAL A 60 -9.41 4.64 1.71
N GLY A 61 -10.05 4.30 0.60
CA GLY A 61 -11.06 3.26 0.60
C GLY A 61 -11.66 3.02 -0.77
N VAL A 62 -12.42 1.94 -0.86
CA VAL A 62 -13.03 1.51 -2.10
C VAL A 62 -14.31 2.29 -2.37
N THR A 63 -14.56 2.63 -3.64
CA THR A 63 -15.77 3.35 -4.08
C THR A 63 -16.87 2.33 -4.42
N PRO A 64 -17.96 2.24 -3.63
CA PRO A 64 -18.95 1.17 -3.75
C PRO A 64 -19.91 1.32 -4.93
N SER A 65 -20.02 2.50 -5.54
CA SER A 65 -21.05 2.82 -6.54
C SER A 65 -20.57 2.83 -7.98
N LEU A 66 -19.30 2.46 -8.23
CA LEU A 66 -18.76 2.44 -9.58
C LEU A 66 -18.70 1.00 -10.09
N CYS A 67 -19.71 0.58 -10.84
CA CYS A 67 -19.69 -0.68 -11.58
C CYS A 67 -18.95 -0.45 -12.90
N SER A 68 -17.63 -0.70 -12.90
CA SER A 68 -16.80 -0.64 -14.11
C SER A 68 -17.00 -1.85 -15.03
N GLY A 69 -17.67 -2.92 -14.55
CA GLY A 69 -17.70 -4.22 -15.22
C GLY A 69 -16.38 -4.99 -15.10
N SER A 70 -15.44 -4.50 -14.28
CA SER A 70 -14.21 -5.21 -13.92
C SER A 70 -14.40 -5.98 -12.62
N ASP A 71 -13.65 -7.06 -12.51
CA ASP A 71 -13.30 -7.78 -11.29
C ASP A 71 -12.57 -6.92 -10.23
N HIS A 72 -12.06 -5.75 -10.61
CA HIS A 72 -11.49 -4.76 -9.71
C HIS A 72 -12.49 -3.67 -9.29
N ARG A 73 -12.45 -3.31 -8.01
CA ARG A 73 -13.14 -2.15 -7.46
C ARG A 73 -12.24 -0.93 -7.46
N LEU A 74 -12.82 0.23 -7.76
CA LEU A 74 -12.09 1.48 -7.74
C LEU A 74 -11.62 1.87 -6.33
N LEU A 75 -10.30 1.87 -6.12
CA LEU A 75 -9.66 2.39 -4.91
C LEU A 75 -9.49 3.92 -4.99
N ARG A 76 -9.86 4.62 -3.92
CA ARG A 76 -9.84 6.09 -3.86
C ARG A 76 -9.02 6.58 -2.67
N ALA A 77 -8.10 7.51 -2.92
CA ALA A 77 -7.45 8.33 -1.90
C ALA A 77 -8.04 9.74 -1.85
N LYS A 78 -8.27 10.24 -0.65
CA LYS A 78 -8.57 11.65 -0.37
C LYS A 78 -7.32 12.29 0.22
N ILE A 79 -6.75 13.25 -0.51
CA ILE A 79 -5.50 13.91 -0.15
C ILE A 79 -5.78 15.37 0.20
N ARG A 80 -5.18 15.86 1.29
CA ARG A 80 -5.16 17.28 1.66
C ARG A 80 -3.87 17.90 1.16
N SER A 81 -3.99 18.72 0.12
CA SER A 81 -2.90 19.57 -0.36
C SER A 81 -3.13 21.00 0.12
N SER A 82 -2.24 21.52 0.98
CA SER A 82 -2.26 22.93 1.35
C SER A 82 -0.85 23.51 1.28
N HIS A 83 -0.74 24.80 0.97
CA HIS A 83 0.55 25.50 0.93
C HIS A 83 1.32 25.38 2.26
N LYS A 84 0.60 25.41 3.40
CA LYS A 84 1.18 25.22 4.73
C LYS A 84 1.77 23.82 4.90
N LEU A 85 1.03 22.77 4.53
CA LEU A 85 1.53 21.38 4.58
C LEU A 85 2.70 21.19 3.63
N ARG A 86 2.66 21.80 2.44
CA ARG A 86 3.77 21.74 1.47
C ARG A 86 5.03 22.41 2.02
N LYS A 87 4.91 23.58 2.65
CA LYS A 87 6.02 24.24 3.35
C LYS A 87 6.55 23.41 4.51
N ILE A 88 5.69 22.91 5.39
CA ILE A 88 6.11 22.01 6.48
C ILE A 88 6.82 20.77 5.89
N SER A 89 6.42 20.30 4.70
CA SER A 89 7.01 19.11 4.07
C SER A 89 8.39 19.37 3.55
N GLN A 90 8.59 20.54 2.95
CA GLN A 90 9.89 21.01 2.51
C GLN A 90 10.80 21.25 3.72
N HIS A 91 10.32 21.93 4.76
CA HIS A 91 11.09 22.15 5.98
C HIS A 91 11.47 20.84 6.67
N ARG A 92 10.54 19.87 6.78
CA ARG A 92 10.84 18.54 7.33
C ARG A 92 11.78 17.74 6.45
N ALA A 93 11.68 17.82 5.12
CA ALA A 93 12.64 17.20 4.22
C ALA A 93 14.04 17.80 4.37
N MET A 94 14.14 19.09 4.71
CA MET A 94 15.41 19.75 4.99
C MET A 94 15.94 19.52 6.42
N SER A 95 15.07 19.27 7.41
CA SER A 95 15.46 19.10 8.82
C SER A 95 15.59 17.63 9.24
N SER A 96 14.80 16.73 8.67
CA SER A 96 15.06 15.30 8.70
C SER A 96 16.32 15.10 7.89
N LYS A 97 17.27 14.30 8.39
CA LYS A 97 18.24 13.63 7.50
C LYS A 97 17.41 13.16 6.31
N HIS A 98 17.72 13.62 5.09
CA HIS A 98 16.96 13.26 3.91
C HIS A 98 16.65 11.76 4.05
N VAL A 99 15.38 11.36 3.94
CA VAL A 99 15.11 9.94 3.72
C VAL A 99 15.50 9.74 2.27
N ILE A 100 16.81 9.58 2.05
CA ILE A 100 17.41 9.42 0.73
C ILE A 100 16.91 8.07 0.26
N TYR A 101 16.32 8.07 -0.92
CA TYR A 101 16.12 6.84 -1.67
C TYR A 101 17.51 6.22 -1.88
N ASP A 102 17.79 5.17 -1.12
CA ASP A 102 19.01 4.40 -1.28
C ASP A 102 18.72 3.32 -2.32
N GLY A 103 19.16 3.59 -3.55
CA GLY A 103 18.96 2.69 -4.67
C GLY A 103 19.65 1.34 -4.47
N ASP A 104 20.77 1.30 -3.73
CA ASP A 104 21.51 0.07 -3.47
C ASP A 104 20.77 -0.80 -2.47
N VAL A 105 20.24 -0.20 -1.39
CA VAL A 105 19.37 -0.89 -0.44
C VAL A 105 18.11 -1.41 -1.12
N LEU A 106 17.47 -0.61 -1.99
CA LEU A 106 16.31 -1.09 -2.72
C LEU A 106 16.68 -2.25 -3.65
N ASN A 107 17.76 -2.13 -4.43
CA ASN A 107 18.20 -3.17 -5.34
C ASN A 107 18.55 -4.46 -4.61
N ASP A 108 19.21 -4.36 -3.44
CA ASP A 108 19.46 -5.52 -2.57
C ASP A 108 18.14 -6.17 -2.13
N VAL A 109 17.15 -5.40 -1.65
CA VAL A 109 15.83 -5.93 -1.29
C VAL A 109 15.14 -6.58 -2.49
N LEU A 110 15.15 -5.96 -3.67
CA LEU A 110 14.56 -6.49 -4.89
C LEU A 110 15.25 -7.79 -5.34
N SER A 111 16.56 -7.88 -5.21
CA SER A 111 17.36 -9.04 -5.63
C SER A 111 17.15 -10.28 -4.75
N ARG A 112 16.71 -10.09 -3.50
CA ARG A 112 16.45 -11.18 -2.53
C ARG A 112 15.18 -11.96 -2.84
N TYR A 113 14.29 -11.44 -3.68
CA TYR A 113 13.02 -12.07 -3.97
C TYR A 113 12.93 -12.52 -5.42
N ASP A 114 12.42 -13.74 -5.57
CA ASP A 114 12.01 -14.27 -6.85
C ASP A 114 10.60 -13.76 -7.19
N TRP A 115 10.53 -12.81 -8.13
CA TRP A 115 9.31 -12.09 -8.54
C TRP A 115 8.46 -12.88 -9.55
N GLN A 116 8.52 -14.21 -9.52
CA GLN A 116 7.62 -15.05 -10.31
C GLN A 116 6.15 -14.72 -10.01
N VAL A 117 5.35 -14.64 -11.07
CA VAL A 117 3.89 -14.51 -10.98
C VAL A 117 3.37 -15.80 -10.35
N LEU A 118 2.74 -15.68 -9.20
CA LEU A 118 2.09 -16.80 -8.52
C LEU A 118 0.64 -16.91 -9.01
N ASP A 119 0.16 -18.14 -9.18
CA ASP A 119 -1.21 -18.43 -9.64
C ASP A 119 -2.28 -18.17 -8.58
N ASP A 120 -1.92 -18.03 -7.30
CA ASP A 120 -2.86 -17.78 -6.19
C ASP A 120 -2.46 -16.55 -5.36
N SER A 121 -3.33 -15.53 -5.39
CA SER A 121 -3.11 -14.20 -4.83
C SER A 121 -3.83 -13.93 -3.51
N THR A 122 -4.38 -14.96 -2.86
CA THR A 122 -5.45 -14.80 -1.87
C THR A 122 -5.02 -14.80 -0.39
N GLU A 123 -3.79 -15.21 -0.05
CA GLU A 123 -3.29 -15.33 1.34
C GLU A 123 -2.23 -14.27 1.74
N ASP A 124 -2.54 -12.96 1.70
CA ASP A 124 -1.45 -11.94 1.75
C ASP A 124 -1.59 -10.78 2.74
N TYR A 125 -2.79 -10.49 3.25
CA TYR A 125 -3.05 -9.23 3.97
C TYR A 125 -2.68 -9.24 5.46
N ASP A 126 -2.99 -10.31 6.20
CA ASP A 126 -2.82 -10.31 7.66
C ASP A 126 -1.35 -10.22 8.08
N ALA A 127 -0.45 -10.81 7.29
CA ALA A 127 0.99 -10.70 7.49
C ALA A 127 1.50 -9.28 7.19
N LEU A 128 1.03 -8.66 6.10
CA LEU A 128 1.34 -7.26 5.76
C LEU A 128 0.99 -6.32 6.92
N VAL A 129 -0.21 -6.45 7.49
CA VAL A 129 -0.64 -5.60 8.61
C VAL A 129 0.19 -5.87 9.87
N GLY A 130 0.52 -7.13 10.15
CA GLY A 130 1.38 -7.50 11.28
C GLY A 130 2.75 -6.84 11.21
N ASP A 131 3.43 -6.94 10.06
CA ASP A 131 4.77 -6.37 9.85
C ASP A 131 4.76 -4.83 9.84
N LEU A 132 3.65 -4.19 9.44
CA LEU A 132 3.52 -2.73 9.41
C LEU A 132 3.24 -2.06 10.76
N LEU A 133 2.81 -2.82 11.77
CA LEU A 133 2.42 -2.30 13.08
C LEU A 133 3.50 -2.51 14.17
N CYS A 134 4.66 -3.07 13.81
CA CYS A 134 5.81 -3.29 14.69
C CYS A 134 6.79 -2.09 14.69
#